data_AF-L1LF16-F1
#
_entry.id   AF-L1LF16-F1
#
_cell.length_a   1.000
_cell.length_b   1.000
_cell.length_c   1.000
_cell.angle_alpha   90.00
_cell.angle_beta   90.00
_cell.angle_gamma   90.00
#
_symmetry.space_group_name_H-M   'P 1'
#
loop_
_entity.id
_entity.type
_entity.pdbx_description
1 polymer ?
#
loop_
_entity_poly.entity_id
_entity_poly.type
_entity_poly.pdbx_seq_one_letter_code
_entity_poly.pdbx_strand_id
1 'polypeptide(L)'
;MDPLETSQKDPYDEAEAKVRKHIRKAIVLQSQLNTENRDSSSNVESTAKRTELQTICSRIESDIGELQKVIQAIENNPKRYKISKSLLESRKETIEEFKSKVKGIKSIGNAYGGRPGTSYSKDYSQAQLQYQQDVISQQDMHIDQLHGSAYNLHTQAMAVNAEIKSQNRLINDIESGMEDTQLQIGTLGKKLARYLDTNNPSLLRLILILCAIASALVVVLLIF
;
A
#
# COMPACT_ATOMS: atom_id res chain seq x y z
N MET A 1 -18.10 -43.57 -37.56
CA MET A 1 -16.76 -43.44 -36.96
C MET A 1 -16.49 -41.95 -36.90
N ASP A 2 -16.97 -41.30 -35.83
CA ASP A 2 -16.77 -39.85 -35.65
C ASP A 2 -15.40 -39.61 -35.01
N PRO A 3 -14.52 -38.83 -35.66
CA PRO A 3 -13.24 -38.46 -35.08
C PRO A 3 -13.30 -37.04 -34.49
N LEU A 4 -12.57 -36.85 -33.37
CA LEU A 4 -12.12 -35.58 -32.78
C LEU A 4 -13.02 -34.92 -31.71
N GLU A 5 -13.20 -35.60 -30.56
CA GLU A 5 -13.26 -34.88 -29.28
C GLU A 5 -11.85 -34.37 -28.97
N THR A 6 -11.55 -33.13 -29.37
CA THR A 6 -10.41 -32.42 -28.81
C THR A 6 -10.63 -32.30 -27.30
N SER A 7 -9.80 -32.98 -26.51
CA SER A 7 -9.71 -32.85 -25.05
C SER A 7 -9.50 -31.37 -24.67
N GLN A 8 -10.59 -30.63 -24.54
CA GLN A 8 -10.58 -29.23 -24.15
C GLN A 8 -10.42 -29.21 -22.63
N LYS A 9 -9.18 -28.98 -22.19
CA LYS A 9 -8.79 -28.90 -20.78
C LYS A 9 -9.74 -27.95 -20.03
N ASP A 10 -10.25 -28.39 -18.87
CA ASP A 10 -11.23 -27.62 -18.10
C ASP A 10 -10.68 -26.21 -17.82
N PRO A 11 -11.39 -25.13 -18.20
CA PRO A 11 -10.99 -23.76 -17.92
C PRO A 11 -10.72 -23.49 -16.43
N TYR A 12 -11.41 -24.21 -15.53
CA TYR A 12 -11.15 -24.16 -14.09
C TYR A 12 -9.74 -24.67 -13.77
N ASP A 13 -9.36 -25.82 -14.32
CA ASP A 13 -8.06 -26.45 -14.04
C ASP A 13 -6.91 -25.61 -14.62
N GLU A 14 -7.14 -24.89 -15.73
CA GLU A 14 -6.19 -23.93 -16.27
C GLU A 14 -6.02 -22.71 -15.34
N ALA A 15 -7.12 -22.15 -14.84
CA ALA A 15 -7.10 -21.04 -13.90
C ALA A 15 -6.42 -21.44 -12.58
N GLU A 16 -6.72 -22.64 -12.06
CA GLU A 16 -6.05 -23.22 -10.90
C GLU A 16 -4.53 -23.35 -11.13
N ALA A 17 -4.11 -23.82 -12.31
CA ALA A 17 -2.70 -23.94 -12.65
C ALA A 17 -1.99 -22.57 -12.68
N LYS A 18 -2.67 -21.51 -13.16
CA LYS A 18 -2.15 -20.13 -13.12
C LYS A 18 -1.98 -19.64 -11.69
N VAL A 19 -2.97 -19.86 -10.82
CA VAL A 19 -2.89 -19.51 -9.39
C VAL A 19 -1.72 -20.24 -8.72
N ARG A 20 -1.58 -21.55 -8.97
CA ARG A 20 -0.48 -22.36 -8.45
C ARG A 20 0.88 -21.83 -8.94
N LYS A 21 0.99 -21.37 -10.20
CA LYS A 21 2.20 -20.72 -10.72
C LYS A 21 2.51 -19.40 -10.00
N HIS A 22 1.51 -18.55 -9.77
CA HIS A 22 1.70 -17.29 -9.05
C HIS A 22 2.12 -17.52 -7.59
N ILE A 23 1.53 -18.50 -6.90
CA ILE A 23 1.92 -18.88 -5.53
C ILE A 23 3.38 -19.32 -5.49
N ARG A 24 3.83 -20.14 -6.45
CA ARG A 24 5.25 -20.54 -6.55
C ARG A 24 6.17 -19.32 -6.71
N LYS A 25 5.82 -18.39 -7.62
CA LYS A 25 6.59 -17.15 -7.81
C LYS A 25 6.68 -16.34 -6.50
N ALA A 26 5.57 -16.22 -5.77
CA ALA A 26 5.53 -15.49 -4.50
C ALA A 26 6.43 -16.12 -3.42
N ILE A 27 6.48 -17.45 -3.33
CA ILE A 27 7.36 -18.17 -2.38
C ILE A 27 8.84 -17.93 -2.70
N VAL A 28 9.22 -17.94 -3.97
CA VAL A 28 10.60 -17.68 -4.39
C VAL A 28 11.00 -16.25 -4.08
N LEU A 29 10.17 -15.26 -4.43
CA LEU A 29 10.43 -13.85 -4.10
C LEU A 29 10.55 -13.62 -2.59
N GLN A 30 9.72 -14.28 -1.80
CA GLN A 30 9.80 -14.26 -0.35
C GLN A 30 11.13 -14.83 0.17
N SER A 31 11.63 -15.90 -0.44
CA SER A 31 12.93 -16.49 -0.08
C SER A 31 14.09 -15.52 -0.32
N GLN A 32 14.08 -14.83 -1.46
CA GLN A 32 15.11 -13.86 -1.84
C GLN A 32 15.12 -12.66 -0.89
N LEU A 33 13.94 -12.19 -0.49
CA LEU A 33 13.79 -11.16 0.53
C LEU A 33 14.34 -11.57 1.90
N ASN A 34 14.26 -12.86 2.25
CA ASN A 34 14.78 -13.37 3.51
C ASN A 34 16.31 -13.54 3.49
N THR A 35 16.90 -13.90 2.34
CA THR A 35 18.36 -14.03 2.20
C THR A 35 19.07 -12.69 2.15
N GLU A 36 18.55 -11.71 1.40
CA GLU A 36 19.17 -10.38 1.25
C GLU A 36 19.15 -9.55 2.54
N ASN A 37 18.18 -9.77 3.43
CA ASN A 37 18.13 -9.08 4.72
C ASN A 37 19.28 -9.47 5.69
N ARG A 38 20.13 -10.48 5.36
CA ARG A 38 21.34 -10.81 6.15
C ARG A 38 22.55 -9.95 5.78
N ASP A 39 22.57 -9.38 4.57
CA ASP A 39 23.67 -8.56 4.06
C ASP A 39 23.17 -7.13 3.83
N SER A 40 23.60 -6.18 4.66
CA SER A 40 23.02 -4.83 4.80
C SER A 40 23.22 -3.86 3.61
N SER A 41 23.21 -4.33 2.36
CA SER A 41 23.39 -3.49 1.17
C SER A 41 22.13 -3.47 0.27
N SER A 42 21.48 -2.29 0.24
CA SER A 42 20.39 -1.85 -0.66
C SER A 42 18.93 -1.98 -0.16
N ASN A 43 18.54 -1.07 0.74
CA ASN A 43 17.16 -0.88 1.21
C ASN A 43 16.12 -0.71 0.07
N VAL A 44 16.54 -0.15 -1.08
CA VAL A 44 15.67 0.15 -2.22
C VAL A 44 15.24 -1.11 -2.99
N GLU A 45 16.17 -2.03 -3.27
CA GLU A 45 15.87 -3.27 -4.01
C GLU A 45 14.96 -4.19 -3.21
N SER A 46 15.19 -4.28 -1.90
CA SER A 46 14.30 -5.01 -0.98
C SER A 46 12.91 -4.38 -0.89
N THR A 47 12.79 -3.05 -1.01
CA THR A 47 11.49 -2.37 -1.04
C THR A 47 10.73 -2.70 -2.32
N ALA A 48 11.38 -2.66 -3.48
CA ALA A 48 10.78 -3.03 -4.76
C ALA A 48 10.30 -4.50 -4.78
N LYS A 49 11.13 -5.43 -4.30
CA LYS A 49 10.76 -6.85 -4.13
C LYS A 49 9.56 -7.05 -3.21
N ARG A 50 9.46 -6.29 -2.11
CA ARG A 50 8.30 -6.31 -1.20
C ARG A 50 7.02 -5.82 -1.89
N THR A 51 7.11 -4.72 -2.65
CA THR A 51 5.96 -4.21 -3.43
C THR A 51 5.53 -5.19 -4.52
N GLU A 52 6.46 -5.85 -5.21
CA GLU A 52 6.14 -6.89 -6.19
C GLU A 52 5.45 -8.09 -5.52
N LEU A 53 5.98 -8.56 -4.39
CA LEU A 53 5.36 -9.64 -3.61
C LEU A 53 3.93 -9.29 -3.20
N GLN A 54 3.72 -8.07 -2.70
CA GLN A 54 2.39 -7.60 -2.31
C GLN A 54 1.42 -7.55 -3.50
N THR A 55 1.90 -7.08 -4.67
CA THR A 55 1.13 -7.04 -5.91
C THR A 55 0.72 -8.45 -6.36
N ILE A 56 1.65 -9.41 -6.32
CA ILE A 56 1.38 -10.81 -6.66
C ILE A 56 0.38 -11.42 -5.69
N CYS A 57 0.53 -11.20 -4.38
CA CYS A 57 -0.41 -11.69 -3.38
C CYS A 57 -1.84 -11.15 -3.61
N SER A 58 -1.98 -9.85 -3.92
CA SER A 58 -3.30 -9.27 -4.24
C SER A 58 -3.91 -9.84 -5.51
N ARG A 59 -3.10 -10.14 -6.54
CA ARG A 59 -3.58 -10.83 -7.75
C ARG A 59 -4.07 -12.24 -7.43
N ILE A 60 -3.30 -13.00 -6.66
CA ILE A 60 -3.69 -14.35 -6.24
C ILE A 60 -5.00 -14.32 -5.43
N GLU A 61 -5.16 -13.36 -4.51
CA GLU A 61 -6.40 -13.20 -3.73
C GLU A 61 -7.61 -12.94 -4.64
N SER A 62 -7.45 -12.11 -5.68
CA SER A 62 -8.49 -11.88 -6.69
C SER A 62 -8.82 -13.15 -7.48
N ASP A 63 -7.81 -13.85 -7.99
CA ASP A 63 -7.99 -15.08 -8.77
C ASP A 63 -8.68 -16.17 -7.93
N ILE A 64 -8.30 -16.33 -6.66
CA ILE A 64 -8.97 -17.23 -5.72
C ILE A 64 -10.45 -16.85 -5.57
N GLY A 65 -10.75 -15.56 -5.41
CA GLY A 65 -12.11 -15.06 -5.31
C GLY A 65 -12.96 -15.39 -6.55
N GLU A 66 -12.38 -15.34 -7.75
CA GLU A 66 -13.05 -15.76 -8.98
C GLU A 66 -13.30 -17.27 -9.02
N LEU A 67 -12.32 -18.09 -8.66
CA LEU A 67 -12.49 -19.55 -8.57
C LEU A 67 -13.59 -19.92 -7.56
N GLN A 68 -13.69 -19.20 -6.43
CA GLN A 68 -14.77 -19.40 -5.46
C GLN A 68 -16.14 -19.09 -6.04
N LYS A 69 -16.28 -18.00 -6.81
CA LYS A 69 -17.55 -17.67 -7.48
C LYS A 69 -17.96 -18.75 -8.47
N VAL A 70 -17.00 -19.35 -9.19
CA VAL A 70 -17.26 -20.47 -10.09
C VAL A 70 -17.78 -21.69 -9.32
N ILE A 71 -17.12 -22.07 -8.22
CA ILE A 71 -17.59 -23.16 -7.35
C ILE A 71 -19.01 -22.88 -6.84
N GLN A 72 -19.28 -21.67 -6.34
CA GLN A 72 -20.59 -21.29 -5.83
C GLN A 72 -21.67 -21.32 -6.92
N ALA A 73 -21.35 -20.90 -8.15
CA ALA A 73 -22.26 -20.99 -9.29
C ALA A 73 -22.61 -22.44 -9.65
N ILE A 74 -21.65 -23.36 -9.51
CA ILE A 74 -21.85 -24.80 -9.69
C ILE A 74 -22.73 -25.37 -8.58
N GLU A 75 -22.50 -25.00 -7.32
CA GLU A 75 -23.30 -25.41 -6.16
C GLU A 75 -24.76 -24.99 -6.27
N ASN A 76 -25.01 -23.77 -6.76
CA ASN A 76 -26.35 -23.22 -6.90
C ASN A 76 -27.15 -23.88 -8.04
N ASN A 77 -26.49 -24.50 -9.03
CA ASN A 77 -27.12 -25.09 -10.20
C ASN A 77 -26.56 -26.50 -10.54
N PRO A 78 -26.65 -27.48 -9.64
CA PRO A 78 -25.99 -28.78 -9.79
C PRO A 78 -26.52 -29.58 -11.00
N LYS A 79 -27.80 -29.42 -11.34
CA LYS A 79 -28.43 -30.10 -12.50
C LYS A 79 -27.85 -29.63 -13.84
N ARG A 80 -27.32 -28.40 -13.92
CA ARG A 80 -26.80 -27.80 -15.16
C ARG A 80 -25.37 -28.28 -15.46
N TYR A 81 -24.52 -28.39 -14.45
CA TYR A 81 -23.09 -28.60 -14.64
C TYR A 81 -22.64 -30.07 -14.54
N LYS A 82 -23.47 -30.99 -14.01
CA LYS A 82 -23.17 -32.44 -13.92
C LYS A 82 -21.76 -32.78 -13.37
N ILE A 83 -21.25 -31.97 -12.44
CA ILE A 83 -19.94 -32.16 -11.78
C ILE A 83 -20.12 -33.09 -10.57
N SER A 84 -19.14 -33.99 -10.33
CA SER A 84 -19.13 -34.86 -9.15
C SER A 84 -18.99 -34.05 -7.86
N LYS A 85 -19.73 -34.43 -6.82
CA LYS A 85 -19.61 -33.84 -5.47
C LYS A 85 -18.19 -33.97 -4.91
N SER A 86 -17.52 -35.10 -5.15
CA SER A 86 -16.14 -35.31 -4.70
C SER A 86 -15.14 -34.36 -5.39
N LEU A 87 -15.36 -34.05 -6.66
CA LEU A 87 -14.52 -33.09 -7.40
C LEU A 87 -14.71 -31.68 -6.83
N LEU A 88 -15.95 -31.31 -6.50
CA LEU A 88 -16.28 -30.01 -5.94
C LEU A 88 -15.65 -29.80 -4.55
N GLU A 89 -15.67 -30.83 -3.70
CA GLU A 89 -15.00 -30.81 -2.40
C GLU A 89 -13.48 -30.69 -2.54
N SER A 90 -12.86 -31.45 -3.46
CA SER A 90 -11.43 -31.32 -3.75
C SER A 90 -11.05 -29.91 -4.23
N ARG A 91 -11.89 -29.29 -5.06
CA ARG A 91 -11.70 -27.90 -5.52
C ARG A 91 -11.79 -26.88 -4.38
N LYS A 92 -12.71 -27.08 -3.43
CA LYS A 92 -12.79 -26.24 -2.23
C LYS A 92 -11.57 -26.39 -1.34
N GLU A 93 -11.11 -27.62 -1.11
CA GLU A 93 -9.91 -27.91 -0.33
C GLU A 93 -8.68 -27.23 -0.94
N THR A 94 -8.52 -27.32 -2.26
CA THR A 94 -7.44 -26.64 -2.99
C THR A 94 -7.48 -25.11 -2.83
N ILE A 95 -8.67 -24.51 -2.83
CA ILE A 95 -8.83 -23.07 -2.58
C ILE A 95 -8.42 -22.71 -1.16
N GLU A 96 -8.79 -23.49 -0.15
CA GLU A 96 -8.39 -23.24 1.24
C GLU A 96 -6.88 -23.40 1.42
N GLU A 97 -6.26 -24.38 0.74
CA GLU A 97 -4.81 -24.53 0.67
C GLU A 97 -4.14 -23.27 0.10
N PHE A 98 -4.65 -22.75 -1.02
CA PHE A 98 -4.13 -21.52 -1.64
C PHE A 98 -4.25 -20.31 -0.72
N LYS A 99 -5.39 -20.13 -0.05
CA LYS A 99 -5.58 -19.05 0.92
C LYS A 99 -4.60 -19.15 2.09
N SER A 100 -4.40 -20.36 2.63
CA SER A 100 -3.46 -20.61 3.72
C SER A 100 -2.03 -20.24 3.32
N LYS A 101 -1.59 -20.66 2.12
CA LYS A 101 -0.27 -20.34 1.56
C LYS A 101 -0.08 -18.83 1.38
N VAL A 102 -1.03 -18.13 0.78
CA VAL A 102 -0.96 -16.68 0.57
C VAL A 102 -0.92 -15.93 1.90
N LYS A 103 -1.72 -16.36 2.88
CA LYS A 103 -1.71 -15.79 4.23
C LYS A 103 -0.35 -15.97 4.91
N GLY A 104 0.27 -17.14 4.78
CA GLY A 104 1.62 -17.40 5.29
C GLY A 104 2.70 -16.53 4.63
N ILE A 105 2.58 -16.31 3.32
CA ILE A 105 3.50 -15.43 2.58
C ILE A 105 3.37 -13.98 3.07
N LYS A 106 2.13 -13.51 3.25
CA LYS A 106 1.80 -12.15 3.67
C LYS A 106 2.15 -11.87 5.13
N SER A 107 1.98 -12.84 6.02
CA SER A 107 2.30 -12.69 7.45
C SER A 107 3.80 -12.52 7.69
N ILE A 108 4.63 -13.25 6.95
CA ILE A 108 6.09 -13.09 6.97
C ILE A 108 6.50 -11.76 6.35
N GLY A 109 5.84 -11.32 5.27
CA GLY A 109 6.09 -10.00 4.67
C GLY A 109 5.74 -8.82 5.61
N ASN A 110 4.65 -8.94 6.39
CA ASN A 110 4.18 -7.90 7.31
C ASN A 110 4.85 -7.90 8.69
N ALA A 111 5.51 -8.99 9.11
CA ALA A 111 6.23 -9.05 10.39
C ALA A 111 7.42 -8.06 10.48
N TYR A 112 7.77 -7.39 9.38
CA TYR A 112 8.85 -6.41 9.30
C TYR A 112 8.37 -4.94 9.33
N GLY A 113 7.07 -4.69 9.57
CA GLY A 113 6.49 -3.33 9.66
C GLY A 113 5.90 -2.95 11.02
N GLY A 114 5.81 -3.87 11.99
CA GLY A 114 5.15 -3.60 13.27
C GLY A 114 5.61 -4.53 14.37
N ARG A 115 5.99 -3.91 15.51
CA ARG A 115 6.25 -4.47 16.86
C ARG A 115 6.39 -6.00 16.99
N PRO A 116 7.56 -6.51 17.44
CA PRO A 116 7.78 -7.94 17.63
C PRO A 116 6.97 -8.44 18.83
N GLY A 117 6.02 -9.32 18.59
CA GLY A 117 5.24 -9.92 19.67
C GLY A 117 4.06 -10.74 19.22
N THR A 118 4.27 -11.82 18.46
CA THR A 118 3.36 -12.98 18.51
C THR A 118 4.13 -14.26 18.17
N SER A 119 4.08 -15.25 19.07
CA SER A 119 4.70 -16.59 18.93
C SER A 119 4.17 -17.42 17.74
N TYR A 120 3.24 -16.88 16.96
CA TYR A 120 2.71 -17.49 15.73
C TYR A 120 3.71 -17.51 14.56
N SER A 121 4.83 -16.80 14.62
CA SER A 121 5.76 -16.69 13.48
C SER A 121 6.82 -17.80 13.40
N LYS A 122 7.03 -18.60 14.46
CA LYS A 122 8.17 -19.52 14.56
C LYS A 122 7.88 -20.93 14.04
N ASP A 123 6.66 -21.46 14.25
CA ASP A 123 6.28 -22.78 13.70
C ASP A 123 6.02 -22.72 12.20
N TYR A 124 5.48 -21.60 11.71
CA TYR A 124 5.24 -21.41 10.28
C TYR A 124 6.55 -21.28 9.49
N SER A 125 7.61 -20.70 10.06
CA SER A 125 8.87 -20.55 9.33
C SER A 125 9.56 -21.89 9.10
N GLN A 126 9.49 -22.85 10.03
CA GLN A 126 10.14 -24.15 9.89
C GLN A 126 9.40 -25.08 8.91
N ALA A 127 8.07 -25.12 8.96
CA ALA A 127 7.28 -25.88 7.98
C ALA A 127 7.38 -25.29 6.56
N GLN A 128 7.45 -23.96 6.46
CA GLN A 128 7.66 -23.26 5.19
C GLN A 128 9.05 -23.54 4.61
N LEU A 129 10.10 -23.57 5.43
CA LEU A 129 11.47 -23.88 5.00
C LEU A 129 11.57 -25.28 4.38
N GLN A 130 10.92 -26.26 5.00
CA GLN A 130 10.89 -27.63 4.47
C GLN A 130 10.12 -27.72 3.15
N TYR A 131 8.95 -27.06 3.06
CA TYR A 131 8.21 -26.92 1.82
C TYR A 131 9.03 -26.20 0.74
N GLN A 132 9.87 -25.24 1.13
CA GLN A 132 10.77 -24.49 0.26
C GLN A 132 11.80 -25.40 -0.40
N GLN A 133 12.39 -26.34 0.35
CA GLN A 133 13.40 -27.26 -0.16
C GLN A 133 12.83 -28.16 -1.26
N ASP A 134 11.62 -28.68 -1.04
CA ASP A 134 10.92 -29.54 -1.99
C ASP A 134 10.49 -28.77 -3.25
N VAL A 135 10.03 -27.53 -3.08
CA VAL A 135 9.57 -26.69 -4.19
C VAL A 135 10.74 -26.17 -5.02
N ILE A 136 11.90 -25.88 -4.43
CA ILE A 136 13.11 -25.46 -5.14
C ILE A 136 13.70 -26.62 -5.95
N SER A 137 13.75 -27.84 -5.40
CA SER A 137 14.32 -29.01 -6.10
C SER A 137 13.56 -29.39 -7.37
N GLN A 138 12.26 -29.08 -7.44
CA GLN A 138 11.43 -29.34 -8.63
C GLN A 138 11.51 -28.22 -9.69
N GLN A 139 12.26 -27.15 -9.45
CA GLN A 139 12.18 -25.87 -10.18
C GLN A 139 13.40 -25.48 -11.02
N ASP A 140 14.21 -26.42 -11.53
CA ASP A 140 15.31 -26.03 -12.43
C ASP A 140 14.85 -25.49 -13.80
N MET A 141 13.59 -25.71 -14.20
CA MET A 141 13.08 -25.29 -15.52
C MET A 141 12.46 -23.88 -15.56
N HIS A 142 12.30 -23.19 -14.43
CA HIS A 142 11.61 -21.88 -14.35
C HIS A 142 12.50 -20.70 -13.95
N ILE A 143 13.80 -20.93 -13.75
CA ILE A 143 14.79 -19.91 -13.37
C ILE A 143 15.02 -18.87 -14.48
N ASP A 144 14.81 -19.21 -15.75
CA ASP A 144 14.94 -18.24 -16.86
C ASP A 144 13.84 -17.18 -16.90
N GLN A 145 12.59 -17.54 -16.57
CA GLN A 145 11.50 -16.55 -16.44
C GLN A 145 11.70 -15.63 -15.22
N LEU A 146 12.39 -16.12 -14.19
CA LEU A 146 12.72 -15.33 -13.01
C LEU A 146 13.87 -14.35 -13.28
N HIS A 147 14.87 -14.73 -14.08
CA HIS A 147 15.93 -13.81 -14.53
C HIS A 147 15.38 -12.59 -15.27
N GLY A 148 14.40 -12.77 -16.17
CA GLY A 148 13.73 -11.65 -16.84
C GLY A 148 12.91 -10.75 -15.89
N SER A 149 12.26 -11.34 -14.88
CA SER A 149 11.53 -10.58 -13.86
C SER A 149 12.47 -9.79 -12.95
N ALA A 150 13.60 -10.38 -12.56
CA ALA A 150 14.64 -9.71 -11.77
C ALA A 150 15.28 -8.56 -12.56
N TYR A 151 15.50 -8.73 -13.87
CA TYR A 151 15.98 -7.67 -14.75
C TYR A 151 14.99 -6.48 -14.85
N ASN A 152 13.69 -6.78 -15.02
CA ASN A 152 12.65 -5.76 -15.03
C ASN A 152 12.50 -5.07 -13.67
N LEU A 153 12.61 -5.83 -12.58
CA LEU A 153 12.58 -5.30 -11.22
C LEU A 153 13.80 -4.43 -10.93
N HIS A 154 14.99 -4.81 -11.40
CA HIS A 154 16.19 -3.99 -11.30
C HIS A 154 15.98 -2.64 -12.01
N THR A 155 15.41 -2.67 -13.21
CA THR A 155 15.09 -1.46 -13.98
C THR A 155 14.03 -0.59 -13.26
N GLN A 156 12.99 -1.22 -12.70
CA GLN A 156 11.96 -0.52 -11.93
C GLN A 156 12.49 0.04 -10.60
N ALA A 157 13.39 -0.68 -9.93
CA ALA A 157 14.07 -0.23 -8.72
C ALA A 157 14.97 0.98 -9.01
N MET A 158 15.63 1.03 -10.17
CA MET A 158 16.37 2.20 -10.62
C MET A 158 15.47 3.41 -10.88
N ALA A 159 14.29 3.19 -11.49
CA ALA A 159 13.30 4.25 -11.69
C ALA A 159 12.72 4.77 -10.35
N VAL A 160 12.41 3.88 -9.42
CA VAL A 160 11.97 4.23 -8.06
C VAL A 160 13.08 4.93 -7.27
N ASN A 161 14.34 4.53 -7.43
CA ASN A 161 15.49 5.21 -6.83
C ASN A 161 15.66 6.65 -7.34
N ALA A 162 15.43 6.86 -8.64
CA ALA A 162 15.43 8.20 -9.22
C ALA A 162 14.28 9.05 -8.67
N GLU A 163 13.09 8.47 -8.55
CA GLU A 163 11.90 9.15 -8.03
C GLU A 163 12.00 9.45 -6.53
N ILE A 164 12.53 8.53 -5.71
CA ILE A 164 12.79 8.77 -4.27
C ILE A 164 13.85 9.86 -4.09
N LYS A 165 14.92 9.86 -4.89
CA LYS A 165 15.90 10.96 -4.87
C LYS A 165 15.27 12.29 -5.27
N SER A 166 14.31 12.28 -6.20
CA SER A 166 13.53 13.47 -6.58
C SER A 166 12.65 13.93 -5.41
N GLN A 167 11.92 13.02 -4.76
CA GLN A 167 11.07 13.33 -3.60
C GLN A 167 11.88 13.80 -2.38
N ASN A 168 13.11 13.31 -2.19
CA ASN A 168 14.01 13.78 -1.13
C ASN A 168 14.49 15.22 -1.39
N ARG A 169 14.73 15.59 -2.65
CA ARG A 169 15.00 16.99 -3.03
C ARG A 169 13.78 17.88 -2.80
N LEU A 170 12.59 17.38 -3.13
CA LEU A 170 11.32 18.09 -2.93
C LEU A 170 10.99 18.33 -1.45
N ILE A 171 11.37 17.42 -0.54
CA ILE A 171 11.24 17.61 0.91
C ILE A 171 12.15 18.74 1.41
N ASN A 172 13.39 18.81 0.92
CA ASN A 172 14.32 19.89 1.29
C ASN A 172 13.83 21.26 0.78
N ASP A 173 13.19 21.30 -0.39
CA ASP A 173 12.59 22.53 -0.94
C ASP A 173 11.35 22.96 -0.14
N ILE A 174 10.53 22.01 0.35
CA ILE A 174 9.40 22.30 1.24
C ILE A 174 9.89 22.81 2.60
N GLU A 175 10.97 22.25 3.15
CA GLU A 175 11.59 22.71 4.40
C GLU A 175 12.10 24.15 4.26
N SER A 176 12.77 24.47 3.15
CA SER A 176 13.19 25.84 2.83
C SER A 176 12.01 26.80 2.67
N GLY A 177 10.93 26.40 1.99
CA GLY A 177 9.73 27.23 1.83
C GLY A 177 8.96 27.43 3.15
N MET A 178 9.03 26.47 4.07
CA MET A 178 8.44 26.57 5.40
C MET A 178 9.17 27.62 6.25
N GLU A 179 10.49 27.69 6.16
CA GLU A 179 11.31 28.68 6.88
C GLU A 179 11.00 30.12 6.41
N ASP A 180 10.87 30.32 5.10
CA ASP A 180 10.44 31.61 4.53
C ASP A 180 9.01 32.00 4.96
N THR A 181 8.11 31.03 4.99
CA THR A 181 6.72 31.25 5.44
C THR A 181 6.67 31.59 6.93
N GLN A 182 7.49 30.94 7.75
CA GLN A 182 7.61 31.22 9.19
C GLN A 182 8.09 32.66 9.45
N LEU A 183 9.08 33.13 8.67
CA LEU A 183 9.55 34.51 8.73
C LEU A 183 8.46 35.51 8.32
N GLN A 184 7.74 35.22 7.23
CA GLN A 184 6.63 36.06 6.77
C GLN A 184 5.50 36.13 7.80
N ILE A 185 5.06 34.99 8.35
CA ILE A 185 4.06 34.94 9.43
C ILE A 185 4.54 35.71 10.66
N GLY A 186 5.81 35.60 11.02
CA GLY A 186 6.41 36.39 12.12
C GLY A 186 6.35 37.89 11.87
N THR A 187 6.60 38.35 10.63
CA THR A 187 6.48 39.78 10.30
C THR A 187 5.03 40.27 10.24
N LEU A 188 4.11 39.45 9.74
CA LEU A 188 2.67 39.74 9.74
C LEU A 188 2.13 39.79 11.16
N GLY A 189 2.54 38.87 12.03
CA GLY A 189 2.20 38.88 13.46
C GLY A 189 2.68 40.15 14.16
N LYS A 190 3.90 40.61 13.87
CA LYS A 190 4.43 41.88 14.40
C LYS A 190 3.66 43.11 13.87
N LYS A 191 3.25 43.10 12.60
CA LYS A 191 2.41 44.17 12.02
C LYS A 191 1.01 44.18 12.62
N LEU A 192 0.41 43.01 12.81
CA LEU A 192 -0.91 42.85 13.44
C LEU A 192 -0.87 43.27 14.92
N ALA A 193 0.18 42.90 15.65
CA ALA A 193 0.40 43.34 17.03
C ALA A 193 0.52 44.87 17.12
N ARG A 194 1.30 45.50 16.24
CA ARG A 194 1.36 46.98 16.16
C ARG A 194 0.01 47.60 15.80
N TYR A 195 -0.75 46.98 14.90
CA TYR A 195 -2.05 47.52 14.49
C TYR A 195 -3.10 47.41 15.61
N LEU A 196 -3.07 46.33 16.38
CA LEU A 196 -3.90 46.15 17.58
C LEU A 196 -3.49 47.07 18.74
N ASP A 197 -2.20 47.37 18.87
CA ASP A 197 -1.67 48.25 19.91
C ASP A 197 -1.78 49.75 19.55
N THR A 198 -2.13 50.07 18.30
CA THR A 198 -2.38 51.46 17.84
C THR A 198 -3.82 51.89 18.19
N ASN A 199 -4.20 51.82 19.47
CA ASN A 199 -5.27 52.66 19.98
C ASN A 199 -4.67 54.04 20.22
N ASN A 200 -4.97 55.05 19.39
CA ASN A 200 -4.44 56.41 19.55
C ASN A 200 -5.23 57.17 20.64
N PRO A 201 -4.76 57.25 21.91
CA PRO A 201 -5.50 57.91 22.97
C PRO A 201 -5.66 59.41 22.71
N SER A 202 -4.79 60.02 21.89
CA SER A 202 -4.84 61.43 21.50
C SER A 202 -6.02 61.74 20.59
N LEU A 203 -6.33 60.86 19.62
CA LEU A 203 -7.43 61.05 18.68
C LEU A 203 -8.78 60.81 19.36
N LEU A 204 -8.86 59.80 20.23
CA LEU A 204 -10.05 59.55 21.06
C LEU A 204 -10.30 60.72 22.03
N ARG A 205 -9.26 61.24 22.69
CA ARG A 205 -9.37 62.44 23.54
C ARG A 205 -9.82 63.67 22.76
N LEU A 206 -9.32 63.86 21.53
CA LEU A 206 -9.70 64.97 20.67
C LEU A 206 -11.19 64.91 20.26
N ILE A 207 -11.66 63.73 19.84
CA ILE A 207 -13.09 63.52 19.50
C ILE A 207 -13.98 63.78 20.73
N LEU A 208 -13.56 63.32 21.91
CA LEU A 208 -14.33 63.51 23.15
C LEU A 208 -14.45 64.99 23.53
N ILE A 209 -13.36 65.76 23.44
CA ILE A 209 -13.38 67.22 23.70
C ILE A 209 -14.26 67.95 22.66
N LEU A 210 -14.16 67.58 21.38
CA LEU A 210 -14.97 68.19 20.32
C LEU A 210 -16.47 67.95 20.54
N CYS A 211 -16.86 66.71 20.89
CA CYS A 211 -18.25 66.39 21.23
C CYS A 211 -18.75 67.17 22.46
N ALA A 212 -17.91 67.34 23.48
CA ALA A 212 -18.28 68.13 24.66
C ALA A 212 -18.57 69.59 24.30
N ILE A 213 -17.71 70.22 23.48
CA ILE A 213 -17.91 71.60 23.00
C ILE A 213 -19.17 71.72 22.15
N ALA A 214 -19.40 70.78 21.23
CA ALA A 214 -20.61 70.77 20.40
C ALA A 214 -21.89 70.64 21.25
N SER A 215 -21.87 69.78 22.27
CA SER A 215 -23.01 69.63 23.19
C SER A 215 -23.28 70.91 23.98
N ALA A 216 -22.24 71.60 24.45
CA ALA A 216 -22.37 72.87 25.17
C ALA A 216 -22.97 73.97 24.27
N LEU A 217 -22.55 74.05 23.00
CA LEU A 217 -23.11 74.99 22.04
C LEU A 217 -24.60 74.74 21.77
N VAL A 218 -25.00 73.47 21.63
CA VAL A 218 -26.41 73.09 21.45
C VAL A 218 -27.25 73.49 22.68
N VAL A 219 -26.73 73.27 23.89
CA VAL A 219 -27.41 73.66 25.14
C VAL A 219 -27.57 75.18 25.25
N VAL A 220 -26.53 75.95 24.91
CA VAL A 220 -26.61 77.42 24.92
C VAL A 220 -27.66 77.93 23.94
N LEU A 221 -27.73 77.35 22.73
CA LEU A 221 -28.74 77.71 21.73
C LEU A 221 -30.17 77.34 22.15
N LEU A 222 -30.35 76.31 23.00
CA LEU A 222 -31.67 75.97 23.54
C LEU A 222 -32.13 76.90 24.67
N ILE A 223 -31.21 77.54 25.38
CA ILE A 223 -31.50 78.42 26.51
C ILE A 223 -31.79 79.86 26.04
N PHE A 224 -31.18 80.29 24.94
CA PHE A 224 -31.32 81.62 24.34
C PHE A 224 -32.34 81.63 23.20
#